data_AF-A0A968WFM4-F1
#
_entry.id   AF-A0A968WFM4-F1
#
_cell.length_a   1.000
_cell.length_b   1.000
_cell.length_c   1.000
_cell.angle_alpha   90.00
_cell.angle_beta   90.00
_cell.angle_gamma   90.00
#
_symmetry.space_group_name_H-M   'P 1'
#
loop_
_entity.id
_entity.type
_entity.pdbx_description
1 polymer ?
#
loop_
_entity_poly.entity_id
_entity_poly.type
_entity_poly.pdbx_seq_one_letter_code
_entity_poly.pdbx_strand_id
1 'polypeptide(L)'
;MVLRLNHFDTKTKQDTGIQEKLENTLAEYLFPGVEFSIGTAYPEATIPEDLQEQNGMALQFSATQRMYFANDSTILSQLYPNPSDGAAYALPFTPCRSFHSLENVRILVVDDLTGENGGVIASSDAKKMVGDCKGLIDRDFASSNDIGNRAFQFRLGIKAQEESPVMRIAKGTLAPAFLDKLGESSFRMDGNGSNGTIHSRFGYDMVLATSSFKGRKAEDAIKPGEYVLSLGLGVKSLALYREHSLGTQILVNYPQAVKQEILPLIKQQSEKLAIVQKYPRELAQRYIETYE
;
A
#
# COMPACT_ATOMS: atom_id res chain seq x y z
N MET A 1 1.78 17.15 -2.12
CA MET A 1 3.21 16.96 -1.76
C MET A 1 3.87 16.29 -2.95
N VAL A 2 5.03 16.80 -3.40
CA VAL A 2 5.77 16.27 -4.57
C VAL A 2 7.26 16.12 -4.23
N LEU A 3 7.73 14.87 -4.20
CA LEU A 3 9.13 14.51 -4.09
C LEU A 3 9.79 14.59 -5.46
N ARG A 4 10.97 15.22 -5.52
CA ARG A 4 11.79 15.28 -6.75
C ARG A 4 13.02 14.42 -6.56
N LEU A 5 13.26 13.54 -7.52
CA LEU A 5 14.35 12.57 -7.49
C LEU A 5 15.20 12.78 -8.74
N ASN A 6 16.45 13.19 -8.55
CA ASN A 6 17.42 13.24 -9.63
C ASN A 6 18.00 11.84 -9.84
N HIS A 7 18.20 11.47 -11.10
CA HIS A 7 18.71 10.16 -11.48
C HIS A 7 20.20 10.23 -11.79
N PHE A 8 20.96 9.24 -11.32
CA PHE A 8 22.35 9.07 -11.67
C PHE A 8 22.65 7.61 -12.07
N ASP A 9 23.72 7.44 -12.84
CA ASP A 9 24.22 6.13 -13.21
C ASP A 9 25.16 5.60 -12.12
N THR A 10 24.85 4.42 -11.56
CA THR A 10 25.61 3.88 -10.41
C THR A 10 27.03 3.44 -10.76
N LYS A 11 27.31 3.10 -12.03
CA LYS A 11 28.63 2.61 -12.46
C LYS A 11 29.59 3.75 -12.76
N THR A 12 29.11 4.76 -13.48
CA THR A 12 29.89 5.94 -13.88
C THR A 12 29.84 7.07 -12.85
N LYS A 13 28.89 7.00 -11.90
CA LYS A 13 28.65 8.01 -10.86
C LYS A 13 28.28 9.38 -11.43
N GLN A 14 27.73 9.41 -12.64
CA GLN A 14 27.33 10.64 -13.33
C GLN A 14 25.82 10.89 -13.21
N ASP A 15 25.45 12.15 -13.03
CA ASP A 15 24.06 12.59 -13.16
C ASP A 15 23.58 12.39 -14.61
N THR A 16 22.37 11.87 -14.77
CA THR A 16 21.77 11.61 -16.08
C THR A 16 21.03 12.84 -16.65
N GLY A 17 20.83 13.88 -15.84
CA GLY A 17 19.97 15.03 -16.12
C GLY A 17 18.47 14.73 -16.02
N ILE A 18 18.09 13.49 -15.68
CA ILE A 18 16.68 13.08 -15.57
C ILE A 18 16.19 13.38 -14.15
N GLN A 19 15.07 14.09 -14.06
CA GLN A 19 14.34 14.32 -12.82
C GLN A 19 12.99 13.63 -12.87
N GLU A 20 12.71 12.80 -11.87
CA GLU A 20 11.42 12.17 -11.65
C GLU A 20 10.66 12.86 -10.52
N LYS A 21 9.34 12.95 -10.67
CA LYS A 21 8.45 13.47 -9.63
C LYS A 21 7.59 12.33 -9.09
N LEU A 22 7.61 12.14 -7.79
CA LEU A 22 6.69 11.25 -7.10
C LEU A 22 5.72 12.10 -6.28
N GLU A 23 4.43 11.92 -6.50
CA GLU A 23 3.41 12.65 -5.77
C GLU A 23 2.89 11.82 -4.59
N ASN A 24 2.56 12.50 -3.49
CA ASN A 24 1.82 11.93 -2.37
C ASN A 24 2.52 10.70 -1.75
N THR A 25 3.83 10.82 -1.51
CA THR A 25 4.64 9.73 -0.98
C THR A 25 4.76 9.78 0.54
N LEU A 26 4.99 8.62 1.17
CA LEU A 26 5.31 8.56 2.60
C LEU A 26 6.71 9.11 2.90
N ALA A 27 7.63 9.06 1.94
CA ALA A 27 8.99 9.59 2.09
C ALA A 27 8.96 11.08 2.48
N GLU A 28 8.15 11.89 1.78
CA GLU A 28 7.99 13.31 2.08
C GLU A 28 7.38 13.56 3.45
N TYR A 29 6.39 12.74 3.83
CA TYR A 29 5.72 12.88 5.11
C TYR A 29 6.65 12.51 6.28
N LEU A 30 7.34 11.37 6.18
CA LEU A 30 8.17 10.81 7.25
C LEU A 30 9.50 11.54 7.40
N PHE A 31 10.10 11.98 6.29
CA PHE A 31 11.45 12.54 6.24
C PHE A 31 11.45 13.95 5.63
N PRO A 32 10.78 14.92 6.28
CA PRO A 32 10.77 16.29 5.78
C PRO A 32 12.19 16.86 5.78
N GLY A 33 12.63 17.40 4.65
CA GLY A 33 13.96 18.02 4.49
C GLY A 33 15.08 17.05 4.11
N VAL A 34 14.80 15.75 3.99
CA VAL A 34 15.75 14.78 3.43
C VAL A 34 15.74 14.87 1.91
N GLU A 35 16.92 14.95 1.31
CA GLU A 35 17.10 14.92 -0.14
C GLU A 35 17.29 13.48 -0.60
N PHE A 36 16.65 13.15 -1.72
CA PHE A 36 16.64 11.80 -2.27
C PHE A 36 17.05 11.80 -3.74
N SER A 37 17.72 10.73 -4.17
CA SER A 37 18.10 10.50 -5.56
C SER A 37 17.93 9.02 -5.93
N ILE A 38 17.89 8.74 -7.23
CA ILE A 38 17.76 7.38 -7.75
C ILE A 38 19.02 7.00 -8.53
N GLY A 39 19.69 5.95 -8.08
CA GLY A 39 20.65 5.20 -8.88
C GLY A 39 19.96 4.08 -9.65
N THR A 40 20.42 3.79 -10.87
CA THR A 40 20.01 2.59 -11.62
C THR A 40 20.97 1.45 -11.35
N ALA A 41 20.44 0.31 -10.88
CA ALA A 41 21.16 -0.96 -10.83
C ALA A 41 20.92 -1.76 -12.11
N TYR A 42 22.01 -2.19 -12.73
CA TYR A 42 22.02 -2.99 -13.94
C TYR A 42 22.09 -4.47 -13.55
N PRO A 43 21.06 -5.28 -13.88
CA PRO A 43 21.09 -6.71 -13.62
C PRO A 43 22.38 -7.33 -14.15
N GLU A 44 23.00 -8.18 -13.34
CA GLU A 44 24.25 -8.91 -13.67
C GLU A 44 25.51 -8.04 -13.83
N ALA A 45 25.40 -6.71 -13.80
CA ALA A 45 26.53 -5.80 -14.01
C ALA A 45 26.85 -4.91 -12.81
N THR A 46 25.88 -4.51 -11.99
CA THR A 46 26.11 -3.69 -10.79
C THR A 46 26.76 -4.51 -9.68
N ILE A 47 27.89 -4.03 -9.16
CA ILE A 47 28.62 -4.61 -8.02
C ILE A 47 28.45 -3.76 -6.76
N PRO A 48 28.73 -4.28 -5.55
CA PRO A 48 28.54 -3.52 -4.30
C PRO A 48 29.27 -2.17 -4.26
N GLU A 49 30.44 -2.06 -4.88
CA GLU A 49 31.24 -0.83 -4.97
C GLU A 49 30.49 0.27 -5.76
N ASP A 50 29.72 -0.12 -6.77
CA ASP A 50 28.87 0.80 -7.56
C ASP A 50 27.72 1.38 -6.70
N LEU A 51 27.43 0.80 -5.53
CA LEU A 51 26.33 1.20 -4.65
C LEU A 51 26.81 1.94 -3.38
N GLN A 52 28.12 2.19 -3.27
CA GLN A 52 28.67 3.04 -2.21
C GLN A 52 28.17 4.48 -2.32
N GLU A 53 28.38 5.23 -1.23
CA GLU A 53 28.00 6.64 -1.11
C GLU A 53 28.45 7.47 -2.32
N GLN A 54 27.54 8.34 -2.78
CA GLN A 54 27.79 9.24 -3.90
C GLN A 54 27.25 10.63 -3.57
N ASN A 55 28.10 11.65 -3.73
CA ASN A 55 27.76 13.06 -3.48
C ASN A 55 27.14 13.29 -2.09
N GLY A 56 27.66 12.62 -1.05
CA GLY A 56 27.13 12.71 0.31
C GLY A 56 25.80 11.98 0.51
N MET A 57 25.37 11.16 -0.46
CA MET A 57 24.13 10.38 -0.38
C MET A 57 24.46 8.89 -0.27
N ALA A 58 23.93 8.24 0.74
CA ALA A 58 24.10 6.80 0.97
C ALA A 58 22.89 6.01 0.44
N LEU A 59 23.11 4.78 -0.02
CA LEU A 59 22.01 3.89 -0.42
C LEU A 59 21.15 3.55 0.80
N GLN A 60 19.84 3.74 0.68
CA GLN A 60 18.88 3.50 1.76
C GLN A 60 17.78 2.51 1.38
N PHE A 61 17.29 2.47 0.14
CA PHE A 61 16.23 1.52 -0.23
C PHE A 61 16.43 1.00 -1.65
N SER A 62 15.80 -0.11 -1.99
CA SER A 62 15.75 -0.58 -3.39
C SER A 62 14.36 -1.04 -3.82
N ALA A 63 14.07 -0.87 -5.11
CA ALA A 63 12.88 -1.37 -5.77
C ALA A 63 13.24 -1.82 -7.18
N THR A 64 13.35 -3.13 -7.40
CA THR A 64 13.79 -3.72 -8.67
C THR A 64 15.17 -3.17 -9.08
N GLN A 65 15.26 -2.41 -10.17
CA GLN A 65 16.48 -1.76 -10.65
C GLN A 65 16.71 -0.38 -10.04
N ARG A 66 15.78 0.15 -9.24
CA ARG A 66 15.88 1.50 -8.66
C ARG A 66 16.52 1.41 -7.28
N MET A 67 17.55 2.20 -7.07
CA MET A 67 18.30 2.30 -5.81
C MET A 67 18.10 3.71 -5.26
N TYR A 68 17.46 3.85 -4.11
CA TYR A 68 17.14 5.15 -3.52
C TYR A 68 18.24 5.55 -2.55
N PHE A 69 18.92 6.63 -2.87
CA PHE A 69 19.96 7.23 -2.04
C PHE A 69 19.39 8.43 -1.29
N ALA A 70 19.92 8.72 -0.11
CA ALA A 70 19.53 9.88 0.69
C ALA A 70 20.74 10.54 1.34
N ASN A 71 20.65 11.86 1.54
CA ASN A 71 21.67 12.65 2.25
C ASN A 71 21.69 12.40 3.78
N ASP A 72 20.68 11.70 4.31
CA ASP A 72 20.67 11.17 5.68
C ASP A 72 20.78 9.64 5.62
N SER A 73 21.91 9.11 6.10
CA SER A 73 22.22 7.68 6.07
C SER A 73 21.48 6.85 7.13
N THR A 74 20.70 7.49 7.99
CA THR A 74 19.99 6.85 9.11
C THR A 74 18.53 6.53 8.81
N ILE A 75 17.96 7.05 7.72
CA ILE A 75 16.53 6.92 7.44
C ILE A 75 16.06 5.46 7.29
N LEU A 76 16.91 4.57 6.75
CA LEU A 76 16.60 3.15 6.69
C LEU A 76 16.43 2.59 8.09
N SER A 77 17.36 2.84 9.01
CA SER A 77 17.35 2.23 10.35
C SER A 77 16.26 2.83 11.24
N GLN A 78 15.84 4.07 10.97
CA GLN A 78 14.69 4.69 11.61
C GLN A 78 13.39 3.91 11.32
N LEU A 79 13.21 3.39 10.10
CA LEU A 79 12.03 2.60 9.71
C LEU A 79 12.21 1.10 9.91
N TYR A 80 13.35 0.57 9.49
CA TYR A 80 13.65 -0.84 9.34
C TYR A 80 14.97 -1.16 10.07
N PRO A 81 14.91 -1.80 11.25
CA PRO A 81 16.11 -2.22 11.97
C PRO A 81 16.98 -3.19 11.17
N ASN A 82 16.37 -3.98 10.27
CA ASN A 82 17.08 -4.90 9.41
C ASN A 82 17.27 -4.29 7.99
N PRO A 83 18.51 -4.13 7.51
CA PRO A 83 18.78 -3.57 6.17
C PRO A 83 18.10 -4.32 5.02
N SER A 84 17.91 -5.64 5.16
CA SER A 84 17.23 -6.44 4.12
C SER A 84 15.78 -6.01 3.89
N ASP A 85 15.11 -5.44 4.89
CA ASP A 85 13.76 -4.90 4.72
C ASP A 85 13.77 -3.63 3.86
N GLY A 86 14.84 -2.83 3.89
CA GLY A 86 15.01 -1.69 2.98
C GLY A 86 15.17 -2.09 1.52
N ALA A 87 15.75 -3.28 1.28
CA ALA A 87 15.84 -3.86 -0.07
C ALA A 87 14.52 -4.51 -0.54
N ALA A 88 13.71 -5.02 0.40
CA ALA A 88 12.42 -5.64 0.09
C ALA A 88 11.27 -4.63 -0.01
N TYR A 89 11.35 -3.51 0.72
CA TYR A 89 10.24 -2.62 0.98
C TYR A 89 10.62 -1.13 0.79
N ALA A 90 10.80 -0.68 -0.45
CA ALA A 90 10.79 0.75 -0.79
C ALA A 90 9.37 1.39 -0.70
N LEU A 91 8.63 1.06 0.35
CA LEU A 91 7.28 1.56 0.59
C LEU A 91 7.20 3.09 0.74
N PRO A 92 8.20 3.78 1.34
CA PRO A 92 8.17 5.24 1.43
C PRO A 92 7.99 5.95 0.09
N PHE A 93 8.58 5.40 -0.98
CA PHE A 93 8.59 5.99 -2.32
C PHE A 93 7.43 5.54 -3.20
N THR A 94 6.42 4.85 -2.67
CA THR A 94 5.27 4.47 -3.48
C THR A 94 4.33 5.67 -3.67
N PRO A 95 4.11 6.15 -4.91
CA PRO A 95 3.17 7.25 -5.15
C PRO A 95 1.74 6.84 -4.80
N CYS A 96 0.98 7.79 -4.27
CA CYS A 96 -0.43 7.60 -3.94
C CYS A 96 -1.32 8.56 -4.76
N ARG A 97 -2.57 8.17 -5.00
CA ARG A 97 -3.54 9.05 -5.65
C ARG A 97 -3.85 10.29 -4.81
N SER A 98 -3.91 10.12 -3.50
CA SER A 98 -4.10 11.20 -2.54
C SER A 98 -3.35 10.88 -1.25
N PHE A 99 -3.08 11.91 -0.46
CA PHE A 99 -2.40 11.82 0.82
C PHE A 99 -3.13 12.63 1.88
N HIS A 100 -3.26 12.06 3.06
CA HIS A 100 -4.00 12.64 4.17
C HIS A 100 -3.13 12.64 5.43
N SER A 101 -2.83 13.81 5.97
CA SER A 101 -2.21 13.94 7.29
C SER A 101 -3.31 14.01 8.32
N LEU A 102 -3.35 13.01 9.21
CA LEU A 102 -4.43 12.79 10.16
C LEU A 102 -3.86 12.88 11.58
N GLU A 103 -4.57 13.56 12.46
CA GLU A 103 -4.18 13.74 13.86
C GLU A 103 -5.18 13.05 14.78
N ASN A 104 -4.69 12.60 15.95
CA ASN A 104 -5.51 11.98 17.01
C ASN A 104 -6.40 10.82 16.50
N VAL A 105 -5.87 10.00 15.59
CA VAL A 105 -6.61 8.87 15.01
C VAL A 105 -6.67 7.75 16.03
N ARG A 106 -7.89 7.33 16.41
CA ARG A 106 -8.11 6.19 17.32
C ARG A 106 -8.04 4.90 16.53
N ILE A 107 -7.07 4.06 16.85
CA ILE A 107 -6.77 2.82 16.12
C ILE A 107 -6.85 1.64 17.07
N LEU A 108 -7.62 0.62 16.66
CA LEU A 108 -7.54 -0.70 17.26
C LEU A 108 -6.61 -1.59 16.43
N VAL A 109 -5.48 -2.01 16.99
CA VAL A 109 -4.58 -2.98 16.38
C VAL A 109 -4.98 -4.38 16.84
N VAL A 110 -5.19 -5.28 15.88
CA VAL A 110 -5.62 -6.65 16.11
C VAL A 110 -4.60 -7.61 15.52
N ASP A 111 -4.23 -8.65 16.26
CA ASP A 111 -3.50 -9.78 15.71
C ASP A 111 -4.42 -10.59 14.78
N ASP A 112 -4.12 -10.62 13.49
CA ASP A 112 -4.97 -11.28 12.50
C ASP A 112 -4.91 -12.83 12.54
N LEU A 113 -3.96 -13.40 13.28
CA LEU A 113 -3.87 -14.85 13.51
C LEU A 113 -4.65 -15.28 14.76
N THR A 114 -4.58 -14.52 15.85
CA THR A 114 -5.15 -14.91 17.15
C THR A 114 -6.43 -14.15 17.50
N GLY A 115 -6.63 -12.95 16.97
CA GLY A 115 -7.69 -12.02 17.35
C GLY A 115 -7.39 -11.20 18.62
N GLU A 116 -6.19 -11.33 19.19
CA GLU A 116 -5.75 -10.49 20.31
C GLU A 116 -5.87 -9.00 19.94
N ASN A 117 -6.36 -8.18 20.88
CA ASN A 117 -6.72 -6.78 20.62
C ASN A 117 -6.63 -5.90 21.88
N GLY A 118 -5.84 -6.30 22.88
CA GLY A 118 -5.78 -5.61 24.17
C GLY A 118 -6.99 -5.84 25.09
N GLY A 119 -7.87 -6.79 24.77
CA GLY A 119 -9.03 -7.13 25.60
C GLY A 119 -10.22 -6.18 25.43
N VAL A 120 -10.26 -5.42 24.32
CA VAL A 120 -11.34 -4.47 23.99
C VAL A 120 -12.63 -5.20 23.64
N ILE A 121 -12.54 -6.23 22.82
CA ILE A 121 -13.67 -7.10 22.42
C ILE A 121 -13.23 -8.56 22.38
N ALA A 122 -14.18 -9.48 22.29
CA ALA A 122 -13.88 -10.90 22.14
C ALA A 122 -12.95 -11.16 20.94
N SER A 123 -11.87 -11.93 21.15
CA SER A 123 -10.87 -12.21 20.11
C SER A 123 -11.47 -12.82 18.84
N SER A 124 -12.52 -13.66 19.01
CA SER A 124 -13.26 -14.25 17.88
C SER A 124 -13.93 -13.21 16.98
N ASP A 125 -14.35 -12.08 17.55
CA ASP A 125 -15.01 -11.01 16.81
C ASP A 125 -13.99 -10.05 16.20
N ALA A 126 -12.95 -9.67 16.96
CA ALA A 126 -11.85 -8.88 16.42
C ALA A 126 -11.16 -9.56 15.23
N LYS A 127 -10.96 -10.88 15.29
CA LYS A 127 -10.37 -11.65 14.19
C LYS A 127 -11.18 -11.55 12.89
N LYS A 128 -12.51 -11.40 12.96
CA LYS A 128 -13.36 -11.22 11.76
C LYS A 128 -13.22 -9.81 11.16
N MET A 129 -12.75 -8.84 11.94
CA MET A 129 -12.59 -7.45 11.50
C MET A 129 -11.33 -7.25 10.67
N VAL A 130 -10.34 -8.13 10.81
CA VAL A 130 -9.04 -8.04 10.12
C VAL A 130 -8.77 -9.27 9.25
N GLY A 131 -7.65 -9.27 8.54
CA GLY A 131 -7.08 -10.38 7.79
C GLY A 131 -5.65 -10.02 7.36
N ASP A 132 -5.00 -10.84 6.54
CA ASP A 132 -3.64 -10.56 6.07
C ASP A 132 -3.58 -9.20 5.35
N CYS A 133 -2.94 -8.23 6.00
CA CYS A 133 -2.87 -6.83 5.58
C CYS A 133 -4.25 -6.19 5.28
N LYS A 134 -5.33 -6.68 5.89
CA LYS A 134 -6.69 -6.15 5.73
C LYS A 134 -7.16 -5.53 7.04
N GLY A 135 -7.68 -4.32 6.94
CA GLY A 135 -8.26 -3.56 8.05
C GLY A 135 -9.56 -2.87 7.66
N LEU A 136 -10.07 -2.06 8.59
CA LEU A 136 -11.28 -1.26 8.43
C LEU A 136 -10.98 0.21 8.75
N ILE A 137 -11.74 1.11 8.12
CA ILE A 137 -11.75 2.54 8.43
C ILE A 137 -13.19 2.96 8.69
N ASP A 138 -13.42 3.82 9.68
CA ASP A 138 -14.76 4.31 9.96
C ASP A 138 -15.29 5.14 8.78
N ARG A 139 -16.55 4.93 8.42
CA ARG A 139 -17.18 5.57 7.25
C ARG A 139 -17.27 7.08 7.40
N ASP A 140 -17.63 7.56 8.58
CA ASP A 140 -17.83 8.98 8.82
C ASP A 140 -16.48 9.67 8.95
N PHE A 141 -15.51 9.03 9.61
CA PHE A 141 -14.12 9.48 9.63
C PHE A 141 -13.50 9.56 8.22
N ALA A 142 -13.70 8.54 7.38
CA ALA A 142 -13.20 8.56 6.01
C ALA A 142 -13.85 9.67 5.17
N SER A 143 -15.13 9.95 5.41
CA SER A 143 -15.87 11.00 4.71
C SER A 143 -15.47 12.39 5.19
N SER A 144 -15.27 12.60 6.50
CA SER A 144 -14.87 13.89 7.07
C SER A 144 -13.43 14.29 6.70
N ASN A 145 -12.62 13.34 6.23
CA ASN A 145 -11.24 13.56 5.81
C ASN A 145 -11.03 13.37 4.30
N ASP A 146 -12.09 13.40 3.48
CA ASP A 146 -12.01 13.31 2.02
C ASP A 146 -11.27 12.06 1.47
N ILE A 147 -11.24 10.95 2.23
CA ILE A 147 -10.62 9.68 1.85
C ILE A 147 -11.55 8.88 0.92
N GLY A 148 -12.86 9.09 1.07
CA GLY A 148 -13.90 8.43 0.30
C GLY A 148 -14.39 7.11 0.90
N ASN A 149 -15.53 6.64 0.41
CA ASN A 149 -16.28 5.54 1.02
C ASN A 149 -16.20 4.22 0.19
N ARG A 150 -15.04 3.95 -0.40
CA ARG A 150 -14.74 2.70 -1.11
C ARG A 150 -13.54 2.02 -0.48
N ALA A 151 -13.43 0.69 -0.60
CA ALA A 151 -12.21 0.02 -0.17
C ALA A 151 -11.00 0.48 -1.00
N PHE A 152 -9.84 0.58 -0.38
CA PHE A 152 -8.62 1.07 -1.03
C PHE A 152 -7.35 0.43 -0.50
N GLN A 153 -6.34 0.31 -1.37
CA GLN A 153 -4.98 -0.03 -0.96
C GLN A 153 -4.33 1.20 -0.33
N PHE A 154 -3.76 1.04 0.86
CA PHE A 154 -3.15 2.15 1.60
C PHE A 154 -1.64 2.01 1.76
N ARG A 155 -1.01 3.16 2.00
CA ARG A 155 0.32 3.32 2.57
C ARG A 155 0.17 4.20 3.81
N LEU A 156 0.66 3.75 4.96
CA LEU A 156 0.51 4.48 6.22
C LEU A 156 1.88 4.67 6.86
N GLY A 157 2.18 5.89 7.28
CA GLY A 157 3.41 6.23 7.99
C GLY A 157 3.10 6.89 9.32
N ILE A 158 3.81 6.47 10.35
CA ILE A 158 3.73 7.00 11.71
C ILE A 158 5.11 7.54 12.07
N LYS A 159 5.18 8.82 12.45
CA LYS A 159 6.38 9.41 13.05
C LYS A 159 6.51 8.93 14.49
N ALA A 160 7.73 8.98 15.03
CA ALA A 160 7.92 8.71 16.45
C ALA A 160 7.10 9.71 17.30
N GLN A 161 6.34 9.17 18.25
CA GLN A 161 5.47 9.89 19.19
C GLN A 161 5.29 9.06 20.46
N GLU A 162 4.62 9.57 21.49
CA GLU A 162 4.50 8.89 22.80
C GLU A 162 3.96 7.46 22.69
N GLU A 163 2.84 7.27 21.99
CA GLU A 163 2.22 5.95 21.81
C GLU A 163 2.88 5.07 20.73
N SER A 164 3.84 5.63 19.98
CA SER A 164 4.68 4.89 19.04
C SER A 164 6.08 5.50 19.05
N PRO A 165 6.97 5.12 19.99
CA PRO A 165 8.26 5.79 20.22
C PRO A 165 9.24 5.64 19.05
N VAL A 166 8.89 4.84 18.05
CA VAL A 166 9.66 4.61 16.84
C VAL A 166 8.82 4.94 15.62
N MET A 167 9.47 5.29 14.51
CA MET A 167 8.79 5.39 13.22
C MET A 167 8.27 4.03 12.78
N ARG A 168 7.08 4.02 12.18
CA ARG A 168 6.44 2.81 11.66
C ARG A 168 5.85 3.07 10.29
N ILE A 169 5.78 2.00 9.51
CA ILE A 169 5.15 2.00 8.20
C ILE A 169 4.25 0.78 8.06
N ALA A 170 3.09 0.97 7.46
CA ALA A 170 2.13 -0.07 7.19
C ALA A 170 1.61 0.00 5.75
N LYS A 171 1.20 -1.15 5.23
CA LYS A 171 0.53 -1.29 3.95
C LYS A 171 -0.56 -2.34 4.06
N GLY A 172 -1.60 -2.16 3.25
CA GLY A 172 -2.69 -3.11 3.22
C GLY A 172 -3.88 -2.59 2.44
N THR A 173 -5.05 -3.10 2.78
CA THR A 173 -6.34 -2.64 2.27
C THR A 173 -7.21 -2.21 3.45
N LEU A 174 -7.85 -1.05 3.32
CA LEU A 174 -8.88 -0.59 4.25
C LEU A 174 -10.23 -0.66 3.55
N ALA A 175 -11.22 -1.21 4.24
CA ALA A 175 -12.61 -1.17 3.82
C ALA A 175 -13.42 -0.28 4.78
N PRO A 176 -14.27 0.63 4.26
CA PRO A 176 -15.14 1.43 5.12
C PRO A 176 -16.14 0.56 5.89
N ALA A 177 -16.30 0.85 7.19
CA ALA A 177 -17.25 0.19 8.10
C ALA A 177 -17.79 1.19 9.14
N PHE A 178 -18.85 0.83 9.87
CA PHE A 178 -19.31 1.61 11.01
C PHE A 178 -18.57 1.13 12.26
N LEU A 179 -17.70 1.97 12.80
CA LEU A 179 -16.83 1.63 13.93
C LEU A 179 -17.09 2.51 15.16
N ASP A 180 -18.03 3.44 15.06
CA ASP A 180 -18.45 4.41 16.09
C ASP A 180 -18.90 3.78 17.42
N LYS A 181 -19.34 2.52 17.38
CA LYS A 181 -19.82 1.77 18.55
C LYS A 181 -18.95 0.59 18.96
N LEU A 182 -17.79 0.43 18.31
CA LEU A 182 -16.92 -0.71 18.58
C LEU A 182 -16.33 -0.62 20.00
N GLY A 183 -16.51 -1.66 20.80
CA GLY A 183 -16.01 -1.70 22.19
C GLY A 183 -16.93 -1.08 23.25
N GLU A 184 -18.18 -0.74 22.90
CA GLU A 184 -19.16 -0.13 23.83
C GLU A 184 -19.61 -1.04 25.00
N SER A 185 -19.18 -2.30 25.07
CA SER A 185 -19.66 -3.27 26.08
C SER A 185 -19.09 -3.11 27.49
N SER A 186 -18.33 -2.05 27.78
CA SER A 186 -17.87 -1.75 29.14
C SER A 186 -17.69 -0.25 29.35
N PHE A 187 -18.40 0.32 30.33
CA PHE A 187 -18.15 1.65 30.87
C PHE A 187 -16.65 1.79 31.21
N ARG A 188 -15.90 2.49 30.37
CA ARG A 188 -14.56 2.99 30.69
C ARG A 188 -14.70 4.47 31.03
N MET A 189 -14.83 4.73 32.33
CA MET A 189 -14.73 6.08 32.89
C MET A 189 -13.25 6.34 33.21
N ASP A 190 -12.54 6.99 32.31
CA ASP A 190 -11.31 7.71 32.68
C ASP A 190 -11.69 9.16 33.00
N GLY A 191 -11.44 9.56 34.25
CA GLY A 191 -12.28 10.52 34.96
C GLY A 191 -11.86 11.99 34.97
N ASN A 192 -12.70 12.73 35.71
CA ASN A 192 -12.49 14.02 36.39
C ASN A 192 -12.32 15.29 35.52
N GLY A 193 -13.44 15.96 35.29
CA GLY A 193 -13.45 17.33 34.77
C GLY A 193 -14.81 18.00 34.94
N SER A 194 -14.95 18.78 36.01
CA SER A 194 -16.01 19.77 36.16
C SER A 194 -15.88 20.83 35.05
N ASN A 195 -16.56 20.61 33.94
CA ASN A 195 -17.17 21.63 33.06
C ASN A 195 -17.81 20.92 31.87
N GLY A 196 -19.13 21.12 31.72
CA GLY A 196 -19.95 20.38 30.77
C GLY A 196 -19.57 20.62 29.32
N THR A 197 -18.98 19.63 28.67
CA THR A 197 -19.54 18.86 27.54
C THR A 197 -18.61 17.67 27.30
N ILE A 198 -18.89 16.51 27.88
CA ILE A 198 -18.09 15.28 27.64
C ILE A 198 -18.60 14.66 26.35
N HIS A 199 -17.92 14.90 25.23
CA HIS A 199 -18.05 14.06 24.04
C HIS A 199 -17.07 12.90 24.18
N SER A 200 -17.41 11.89 24.99
CA SER A 200 -16.69 10.61 24.95
C SER A 200 -17.03 9.95 23.62
N ARG A 201 -16.20 10.15 22.59
CA ARG A 201 -16.40 9.48 21.31
C ARG A 201 -16.06 8.02 21.52
N PHE A 202 -17.07 7.16 21.51
CA PHE A 202 -16.90 5.72 21.50
C PHE A 202 -16.39 5.26 20.13
N GLY A 203 -15.89 4.03 20.06
CA GLY A 203 -15.43 3.44 18.81
C GLY A 203 -14.03 3.86 18.35
N TYR A 204 -13.69 3.47 17.13
CA TYR A 204 -12.37 3.68 16.53
C TYR A 204 -12.50 4.29 15.15
N ASP A 205 -11.50 5.07 14.75
CA ASP A 205 -11.43 5.63 13.41
C ASP A 205 -10.84 4.60 12.43
N MET A 206 -9.99 3.68 12.92
CA MET A 206 -9.40 2.60 12.13
C MET A 206 -9.25 1.30 12.94
N VAL A 207 -9.35 0.15 12.27
CA VAL A 207 -8.93 -1.16 12.80
C VAL A 207 -7.86 -1.74 11.88
N LEU A 208 -6.67 -2.02 12.40
CA LEU A 208 -5.51 -2.48 11.63
C LEU A 208 -5.03 -3.85 12.08
N ALA A 209 -4.67 -4.71 11.12
CA ALA A 209 -4.00 -5.98 11.40
C ALA A 209 -2.53 -5.73 11.77
N THR A 210 -1.98 -6.48 12.73
CA THR A 210 -0.52 -6.49 13.01
C THR A 210 0.27 -6.83 11.75
N SER A 211 -0.23 -7.74 10.90
CA SER A 211 0.38 -8.07 9.61
C SER A 211 0.49 -6.89 8.64
N SER A 212 -0.26 -5.79 8.83
CA SER A 212 -0.14 -4.59 7.98
C SER A 212 1.19 -3.85 8.18
N PHE A 213 1.76 -3.91 9.37
CA PHE A 213 2.98 -3.19 9.75
C PHE A 213 4.23 -3.94 9.25
N LYS A 214 5.20 -3.20 8.70
CA LYS A 214 6.36 -3.78 8.01
C LYS A 214 7.70 -3.40 8.65
N GLY A 215 8.68 -4.30 8.51
CA GLY A 215 10.06 -4.14 8.93
C GLY A 215 10.35 -4.48 10.39
N ARG A 216 9.67 -3.83 11.34
CA ARG A 216 9.87 -4.13 12.77
C ARG A 216 9.18 -5.44 13.16
N LYS A 217 9.92 -6.35 13.81
CA LYS A 217 9.49 -7.70 14.22
C LYS A 217 9.83 -7.95 15.69
N ALA A 218 9.27 -9.01 16.26
CA ALA A 218 9.49 -9.42 17.66
C ALA A 218 9.19 -8.29 18.65
N GLU A 219 10.14 -7.93 19.52
CA GLU A 219 9.95 -6.94 20.59
C GLU A 219 9.60 -5.54 20.08
N ASP A 220 10.06 -5.19 18.88
CA ASP A 220 9.79 -3.90 18.22
C ASP A 220 8.49 -3.90 17.40
N ALA A 221 7.83 -5.05 17.25
CA ALA A 221 6.56 -5.14 16.54
C ALA A 221 5.50 -4.29 17.24
N ILE A 222 4.55 -3.74 16.46
CA ILE A 222 3.39 -3.11 17.07
C ILE A 222 2.58 -4.19 17.79
N LYS A 223 2.17 -3.92 19.02
CA LYS A 223 1.41 -4.86 19.82
C LYS A 223 -0.08 -4.69 19.53
N PRO A 224 -0.90 -5.74 19.65
CA PRO A 224 -2.34 -5.57 19.62
C PRO A 224 -2.81 -4.69 20.79
N GLY A 225 -3.83 -3.87 20.55
CA GLY A 225 -4.33 -2.92 21.53
C GLY A 225 -4.78 -1.60 20.91
N GLU A 226 -5.01 -0.63 21.78
CA GLU A 226 -5.55 0.67 21.43
C GLU A 226 -4.43 1.69 21.29
N TYR A 227 -4.57 2.56 20.30
CA TYR A 227 -3.62 3.64 20.04
C TYR A 227 -4.35 4.91 19.61
N VAL A 228 -3.85 6.07 20.02
CA VAL A 228 -4.19 7.40 19.48
C VAL A 228 -2.96 7.97 18.79
N LEU A 229 -2.97 7.97 17.45
CA LEU A 229 -1.78 8.29 16.66
C LEU A 229 -2.04 9.44 15.68
N SER A 230 -1.03 10.29 15.53
CA SER A 230 -0.90 11.13 14.33
C SER A 230 -0.17 10.36 13.23
N LEU A 231 -0.70 10.37 12.01
CA LEU A 231 -0.22 9.54 10.90
C LEU A 231 -0.47 10.16 9.52
N GLY A 232 0.32 9.71 8.55
CA GLY A 232 0.12 10.00 7.14
C GLY A 232 -0.51 8.80 6.44
N LEU A 233 -1.63 9.00 5.77
CA LEU A 233 -2.39 7.98 5.04
C LEU A 233 -2.43 8.30 3.54
N GLY A 234 -1.67 7.52 2.77
CA GLY A 234 -1.71 7.53 1.31
C GLY A 234 -2.75 6.54 0.76
N VAL A 235 -3.66 7.03 -0.07
CA VAL A 235 -4.60 6.21 -0.84
C VAL A 235 -3.95 5.84 -2.17
N LYS A 236 -3.44 4.62 -2.30
CA LYS A 236 -2.70 4.20 -3.50
C LYS A 236 -3.62 3.88 -4.66
N SER A 237 -4.63 3.06 -4.42
CA SER A 237 -5.60 2.66 -5.45
C SER A 237 -6.94 2.35 -4.81
N LEU A 238 -8.02 2.65 -5.53
CA LEU A 238 -9.38 2.34 -5.10
C LEU A 238 -9.80 0.98 -5.67
N ALA A 239 -10.66 0.28 -4.94
CA ALA A 239 -11.40 -0.85 -5.48
C ALA A 239 -12.32 -0.37 -6.63
N LEU A 240 -12.25 -1.06 -7.76
CA LEU A 240 -13.03 -0.76 -8.96
C LEU A 240 -13.68 -2.05 -9.45
N TYR A 241 -14.95 -1.98 -9.81
CA TYR A 241 -15.61 -3.02 -10.60
C TYR A 241 -15.37 -2.72 -12.07
N ARG A 242 -14.84 -3.70 -12.80
CA ARG A 242 -14.63 -3.65 -14.25
C ARG A 242 -14.92 -5.01 -14.85
N GLU A 243 -15.27 -5.02 -16.13
CA GLU A 243 -15.21 -6.24 -16.91
C GLU A 243 -13.75 -6.62 -17.13
N HIS A 244 -13.43 -7.89 -16.92
CA HIS A 244 -12.09 -8.43 -17.11
C HIS A 244 -12.15 -9.57 -18.11
N SER A 245 -11.28 -9.55 -19.11
CA SER A 245 -11.09 -10.70 -19.99
C SER A 245 -10.49 -11.85 -19.19
N LEU A 246 -11.02 -13.06 -19.38
CA LEU A 246 -10.49 -14.24 -18.74
C LEU A 246 -9.13 -14.59 -19.36
N GLY A 247 -8.05 -14.43 -18.58
CA GLY A 247 -6.71 -14.80 -19.03
C GLY A 247 -6.62 -16.30 -19.34
N THR A 248 -5.85 -16.66 -20.36
CA THR A 248 -5.63 -18.07 -20.76
C THR A 248 -5.06 -18.93 -19.63
N GLN A 249 -4.34 -18.31 -18.68
CA GLN A 249 -3.84 -18.93 -17.46
C GLN A 249 -4.94 -19.47 -16.54
N ILE A 250 -6.17 -18.93 -16.61
CA ILE A 250 -7.31 -19.45 -15.83
C ILE A 250 -7.99 -20.60 -16.57
N LEU A 251 -8.00 -20.57 -17.91
CA LEU A 251 -8.64 -21.59 -18.74
C LEU A 251 -8.07 -23.00 -18.52
N VAL A 252 -6.80 -23.12 -18.12
CA VAL A 252 -6.17 -24.41 -17.78
C VAL A 252 -6.88 -25.14 -16.64
N ASN A 253 -7.59 -24.42 -15.76
CA ASN A 253 -8.35 -25.00 -14.67
C ASN A 253 -9.75 -25.49 -15.10
N TYR A 254 -10.18 -25.16 -16.32
CA TYR A 254 -11.49 -25.52 -16.88
C TYR A 254 -11.37 -26.29 -18.21
N PRO A 255 -10.57 -27.37 -18.28
CA PRO A 255 -10.23 -28.02 -19.54
C PRO A 255 -11.44 -28.59 -20.29
N GLN A 256 -12.49 -29.01 -19.57
CA GLN A 256 -13.70 -29.52 -20.20
C GLN A 256 -14.53 -28.41 -20.85
N ALA A 257 -14.73 -27.28 -20.16
CA ALA A 257 -15.41 -26.11 -20.73
C ALA A 257 -14.64 -25.56 -21.93
N VAL A 258 -13.30 -25.50 -21.83
CA VAL A 258 -12.45 -25.14 -22.98
C VAL A 258 -12.70 -26.07 -24.15
N LYS A 259 -12.68 -27.39 -23.92
CA LYS A 259 -12.85 -28.38 -24.99
C LYS A 259 -14.24 -28.36 -25.62
N GLN A 260 -15.28 -28.20 -24.82
CA GLN A 260 -16.67 -28.38 -25.24
C GLN A 260 -17.33 -27.09 -25.72
N GLU A 261 -16.94 -25.93 -25.16
CA GLU A 261 -17.62 -24.66 -25.43
C GLU A 261 -16.72 -23.69 -26.20
N ILE A 262 -15.44 -23.58 -25.82
CA ILE A 262 -14.53 -22.56 -26.39
C ILE A 262 -13.89 -23.02 -27.70
N LEU A 263 -13.28 -24.21 -27.73
CA LEU A 263 -12.59 -24.73 -28.92
C LEU A 263 -13.50 -24.82 -30.16
N PRO A 264 -14.77 -25.27 -30.06
CA PRO A 264 -15.66 -25.28 -31.22
C PRO A 264 -15.93 -23.89 -31.79
N LEU A 265 -16.11 -22.88 -30.93
CA LEU A 265 -16.31 -21.49 -31.35
C LEU A 265 -15.06 -20.95 -32.06
N ILE A 266 -13.87 -21.17 -31.48
CA ILE A 266 -12.60 -20.77 -32.10
C ILE A 266 -12.43 -21.45 -33.46
N LYS A 267 -12.71 -22.76 -33.56
CA LYS A 267 -12.62 -23.51 -34.81
C LYS A 267 -13.59 -22.97 -35.86
N GLN A 268 -14.83 -22.70 -35.50
CA GLN A 268 -15.81 -22.12 -36.42
C GLN A 268 -15.37 -20.72 -36.89
N GLN A 269 -14.85 -19.88 -36.00
CA GLN A 269 -14.38 -18.55 -36.34
C GLN A 269 -13.13 -18.59 -37.24
N SER A 270 -12.22 -19.53 -37.00
CA SER A 270 -11.00 -19.71 -37.80
C SER A 270 -11.32 -20.24 -39.19
N GLU A 271 -12.25 -21.19 -39.31
CA GLU A 271 -12.75 -21.68 -40.61
C GLU A 271 -13.41 -20.54 -41.41
N LYS A 272 -14.28 -19.74 -40.76
CA LYS A 272 -14.87 -18.55 -41.39
C LYS A 272 -13.80 -17.55 -41.85
N LEU A 273 -12.79 -17.28 -41.01
CA LEU A 273 -11.70 -16.36 -41.35
C LEU A 273 -10.85 -16.90 -42.52
N ALA A 274 -10.59 -18.21 -42.54
CA ALA A 274 -9.82 -18.86 -43.59
C ALA A 274 -10.49 -18.76 -44.98
N ILE A 275 -11.81 -18.67 -45.02
CA ILE A 275 -12.59 -18.43 -46.24
C ILE A 275 -12.52 -16.94 -46.62
N VAL A 276 -12.88 -16.06 -45.68
CA VAL A 276 -12.99 -14.61 -45.92
C VAL A 276 -11.64 -13.97 -46.27
N GLN A 277 -10.53 -14.45 -45.72
CA GLN A 277 -9.19 -13.89 -46.01
C GLN A 277 -8.78 -14.01 -47.49
N LYS A 278 -9.45 -14.86 -48.28
CA LYS A 278 -9.23 -14.97 -49.73
C LYS A 278 -9.88 -13.82 -50.51
N TYR A 279 -10.74 -13.03 -49.87
CA TYR A 279 -11.50 -11.93 -50.45
C TYR A 279 -11.20 -10.62 -49.72
N PRO A 280 -10.27 -9.79 -50.24
CA PRO A 280 -9.76 -8.62 -49.52
C PRO A 280 -10.83 -7.62 -49.06
N ARG A 281 -11.91 -7.43 -49.84
CA ARG A 281 -13.02 -6.53 -49.46
C ARG A 281 -13.85 -7.07 -48.29
N GLU A 282 -14.10 -8.37 -48.25
CA GLU A 282 -14.85 -9.01 -47.17
C GLU A 282 -14.02 -9.10 -45.89
N LEU A 283 -12.71 -9.31 -46.02
CA LEU A 283 -11.79 -9.26 -44.88
C LEU A 283 -11.74 -7.87 -44.25
N ALA A 284 -11.67 -6.82 -45.08
CA ALA A 284 -11.70 -5.43 -44.61
C ALA A 284 -13.02 -5.09 -43.91
N GLN A 285 -14.16 -5.48 -44.50
CA GLN A 285 -15.49 -5.28 -43.90
C GLN A 285 -15.58 -5.93 -42.52
N ARG A 286 -15.12 -7.19 -42.40
CA ARG A 286 -15.14 -7.91 -41.12
C ARG A 286 -14.23 -7.29 -40.07
N TYR A 287 -13.08 -6.73 -40.47
CA TYR A 287 -12.19 -6.04 -39.54
C TYR A 287 -12.88 -4.82 -38.92
N ILE A 288 -13.52 -3.98 -39.75
CA ILE A 288 -14.28 -2.81 -39.30
C ILE A 288 -15.37 -3.26 -38.31
N GLU A 289 -16.22 -4.22 -38.68
CA GLU A 289 -17.32 -4.69 -37.82
C GLU A 289 -16.88 -5.30 -36.47
N THR A 290 -15.64 -5.79 -36.37
CA THR A 290 -15.15 -6.47 -35.17
C THR A 290 -14.38 -5.53 -34.24
N TYR A 291 -13.73 -4.50 -34.78
CA TYR A 291 -12.73 -3.72 -34.06
C TYR A 291 -12.93 -2.20 -34.11
N GLU A 292 -13.79 -1.67 -34.98
CA GLU A 292 -14.16 -0.24 -35.06
C GLU A 292 -15.62 0.00 -34.68
#